data_AF-A0A8H3QW74-F1
#
_entry.id   AF-A0A8H3QW74-F1
#
_cell.length_a   1.000
_cell.length_b   1.000
_cell.length_c   1.000
_cell.angle_alpha   90.00
_cell.angle_beta   90.00
_cell.angle_gamma   90.00
#
_symmetry.space_group_name_H-M   'P 1'
#
loop_
_entity.id
_entity.type
_entity.pdbx_description
1 polymer ?
#
loop_
_entity_poly.entity_id
_entity_poly.type
_entity_poly.pdbx_seq_one_letter_code
_entity_poly.pdbx_strand_id
1 'polypeptide(L)'
;MDSPTAWNVDDKFGSLIINSDGLRVNYTEKSDEYCATIRVNHLISPQCKLFYFEVEILNGGENGIIGIGFCEKTVNLNKMPGWEDNSWGYYGDDGRSFHHLGKGKPYGPLFTTSDTIGCCLNFRNNTVFYTLNEVHLRIAFQDLEGNLLYPCIEFKSQGGSVEVNFGHKKFKYEAINNHDIDGFLKEKWVEVLNSSLNLCDDELLRGDYEQALLYLTMLLDSEPNNAFALKYRAETYHMIGKYKKSLLDLKN
;
A
#
# COMPACT_ATOMS: atom_id res chain seq x y z
N MET A 1 7.51 -21.92 5.51
CA MET A 1 6.38 -21.62 4.61
C MET A 1 6.97 -20.83 3.48
N ASP A 2 6.74 -21.26 2.24
CA ASP A 2 7.35 -20.65 1.07
C ASP A 2 6.73 -19.26 0.80
N SER A 3 7.54 -18.34 0.29
CA SER A 3 7.08 -16.98 -0.06
C SER A 3 6.48 -16.96 -1.47
N PRO A 4 5.60 -15.99 -1.79
CA PRO A 4 5.15 -15.77 -3.16
C PRO A 4 6.32 -15.55 -4.12
N THR A 5 6.33 -16.27 -5.24
CA THR A 5 7.38 -16.14 -6.27
C THR A 5 6.86 -16.09 -7.70
N ALA A 6 5.63 -16.51 -7.94
CA ALA A 6 5.01 -16.56 -9.26
C ALA A 6 3.48 -16.60 -9.16
N TRP A 7 2.81 -16.35 -10.28
CA TRP A 7 1.38 -16.61 -10.43
C TRP A 7 1.06 -18.10 -10.33
N ASN A 8 -0.07 -18.43 -9.72
CA ASN A 8 -0.54 -19.80 -9.61
C ASN A 8 -1.38 -20.18 -10.82
N VAL A 9 -0.88 -21.11 -11.64
CA VAL A 9 -1.56 -21.59 -12.84
C VAL A 9 -2.88 -22.31 -12.53
N ASP A 10 -3.02 -22.85 -11.33
CA ASP A 10 -4.20 -23.61 -10.86
C ASP A 10 -5.18 -22.77 -10.04
N ASP A 11 -4.79 -21.56 -9.61
CA ASP A 11 -5.61 -20.66 -8.77
C ASP A 11 -5.93 -19.36 -9.51
N LYS A 12 -6.67 -19.51 -10.60
CA LYS A 12 -7.08 -18.44 -11.50
C LYS A 12 -8.47 -18.69 -12.05
N PHE A 13 -9.13 -17.62 -12.50
CA PHE A 13 -10.37 -17.66 -13.23
C PHE A 13 -10.25 -16.83 -14.52
N GLY A 14 -11.04 -17.18 -15.53
CA GLY A 14 -11.08 -16.49 -16.82
C GLY A 14 -9.92 -16.81 -17.75
N SER A 15 -9.95 -16.14 -18.91
CA SER A 15 -9.06 -16.37 -20.04
C SER A 15 -7.69 -15.71 -19.82
N LEU A 16 -6.84 -16.36 -19.01
CA LEU A 16 -5.48 -15.92 -18.68
C LEU A 16 -4.42 -16.87 -19.23
N ILE A 17 -3.43 -16.32 -19.93
CA ILE A 17 -2.22 -17.01 -20.38
C ILE A 17 -1.02 -16.53 -19.57
N ILE A 18 -0.36 -17.47 -18.91
CA ILE A 18 0.80 -17.22 -18.06
C ILE A 18 2.04 -17.70 -18.80
N ASN A 19 3.11 -16.92 -18.78
CA ASN A 19 4.39 -17.33 -19.38
C ASN A 19 5.07 -18.43 -18.56
N SER A 20 6.12 -19.04 -19.12
CA SER A 20 6.78 -20.20 -18.52
C SER A 20 7.49 -19.92 -17.19
N ASP A 21 7.92 -18.69 -16.93
CA ASP A 21 8.52 -18.29 -15.65
C ASP A 21 7.46 -17.95 -14.57
N GLY A 22 6.19 -17.87 -14.96
CA GLY A 22 5.08 -17.59 -14.04
C GLY A 22 4.94 -16.13 -13.61
N LEU A 23 5.68 -15.19 -14.20
CA LEU A 23 5.70 -13.78 -13.79
C LEU A 23 4.81 -12.88 -14.66
N ARG A 24 4.61 -13.26 -15.93
CA ARG A 24 3.77 -12.51 -16.86
C ARG A 24 2.43 -13.17 -17.04
N VAL A 25 1.37 -12.37 -16.98
CA VAL A 25 0.01 -12.80 -17.27
C VAL A 25 -0.62 -11.92 -18.34
N ASN A 26 -1.29 -12.54 -19.29
CA ASN A 26 -1.97 -11.90 -20.40
C ASN A 26 -3.44 -12.28 -20.37
N TYR A 27 -4.32 -11.28 -20.43
CA TYR A 27 -5.74 -11.46 -20.56
C TYR A 27 -6.14 -11.55 -22.03
N THR A 28 -6.79 -12.64 -22.39
CA THR A 28 -7.08 -12.99 -23.79
C THR A 28 -8.57 -13.11 -24.09
N GLU A 29 -9.44 -12.72 -23.15
CA GLU A 29 -10.88 -12.68 -23.40
C GLU A 29 -11.22 -11.64 -24.48
N LYS A 30 -12.21 -11.95 -25.30
CA LYS A 30 -12.67 -11.09 -26.40
C LYS A 30 -13.96 -10.35 -26.10
N SER A 31 -14.53 -10.59 -24.92
CA SER A 31 -15.76 -9.99 -24.42
C SER A 31 -15.48 -9.19 -23.16
N ASP A 32 -16.06 -7.99 -23.07
CA ASP A 32 -16.02 -7.15 -21.87
C ASP A 32 -16.99 -7.61 -20.76
N GLU A 33 -17.77 -8.68 -21.02
CA GLU A 33 -18.74 -9.22 -20.05
C GLU A 33 -18.05 -9.95 -18.89
N TYR A 34 -16.84 -10.47 -19.11
CA TYR A 34 -16.15 -11.31 -18.14
C TYR A 34 -14.96 -10.57 -17.52
N CYS A 35 -14.63 -10.97 -16.30
CA CYS A 35 -13.39 -10.61 -15.63
C CYS A 35 -12.54 -11.86 -15.47
N ALA A 36 -11.25 -11.66 -15.27
CA ALA A 36 -10.31 -12.71 -14.93
C ALA A 36 -9.50 -12.30 -13.72
N THR A 37 -9.28 -13.23 -12.80
CA THR A 37 -8.51 -12.99 -11.58
C THR A 37 -7.52 -14.12 -11.36
N ILE A 38 -6.34 -13.79 -10.85
CA ILE A 38 -5.31 -14.76 -10.52
C ILE A 38 -4.66 -14.44 -9.18
N ARG A 39 -4.41 -15.49 -8.38
CA ARG A 39 -3.61 -15.42 -7.15
C ARG A 39 -2.21 -15.98 -7.39
N VAL A 40 -1.29 -15.61 -6.52
CA VAL A 40 0.07 -16.18 -6.48
C VAL A 40 0.11 -17.61 -5.92
N ASN A 41 1.24 -18.28 -6.12
CA ASN A 41 1.48 -19.67 -5.72
C ASN A 41 1.49 -19.94 -4.20
N HIS A 42 1.84 -18.96 -3.39
CA HIS A 42 1.92 -19.10 -1.93
C HIS A 42 1.27 -17.93 -1.19
N LEU A 43 0.79 -18.19 0.02
CA LEU A 43 0.29 -17.13 0.91
C LEU A 43 1.47 -16.31 1.44
N ILE A 44 1.21 -15.03 1.71
CA ILE A 44 2.21 -14.20 2.39
C ILE A 44 2.31 -14.67 3.84
N SER A 45 3.52 -15.04 4.27
CA SER A 45 3.75 -15.45 5.66
C SER A 45 3.29 -14.34 6.62
N PRO A 46 2.35 -14.60 7.55
CA PRO A 46 1.92 -13.58 8.53
C PRO A 46 3.04 -13.15 9.49
N GLN A 47 4.16 -13.88 9.49
CA GLN A 47 5.35 -13.53 10.27
C GLN A 47 6.21 -12.48 9.56
N CYS A 48 5.97 -12.21 8.26
CA CYS A 48 6.59 -11.10 7.56
C CYS A 48 6.12 -9.80 8.23
N LYS A 49 7.06 -8.92 8.58
CA LYS A 49 6.68 -7.58 9.08
C LYS A 49 6.12 -6.71 7.96
N LEU A 50 6.66 -6.91 6.76
CA LEU A 50 6.34 -6.18 5.57
C LEU A 50 6.52 -7.12 4.37
N PHE A 51 5.59 -7.03 3.42
CA PHE A 51 5.67 -7.73 2.14
C PHE A 51 5.45 -6.72 1.02
N TYR A 52 6.30 -6.77 0.00
CA TYR A 52 6.23 -5.84 -1.14
C TYR A 52 6.45 -6.57 -2.45
N PHE A 53 5.70 -6.14 -3.47
CA PHE A 53 5.88 -6.57 -4.85
C PHE A 53 5.56 -5.41 -5.79
N GLU A 54 6.09 -5.46 -7.01
CA GLU A 54 5.78 -4.51 -8.07
C GLU A 54 5.08 -5.20 -9.23
N VAL A 55 4.22 -4.46 -9.91
CA VAL A 55 3.50 -4.90 -11.09
C VAL A 55 3.74 -3.88 -12.19
N GLU A 56 4.40 -4.32 -13.25
CA GLU A 56 4.59 -3.53 -14.46
C GLU A 56 3.40 -3.75 -15.40
N ILE A 57 2.73 -2.67 -15.80
CA ILE A 57 1.62 -2.73 -16.75
C ILE A 57 2.21 -2.77 -18.15
N LEU A 58 2.24 -3.95 -18.76
CA LEU A 58 2.77 -4.11 -20.12
C LEU A 58 1.78 -3.63 -21.17
N ASN A 59 0.48 -3.81 -20.90
CA ASN A 59 -0.61 -3.27 -21.70
C ASN A 59 -1.82 -3.07 -20.78
N GLY A 60 -2.37 -1.86 -20.71
CA GLY A 60 -3.58 -1.55 -19.94
C GLY A 60 -4.85 -2.19 -20.51
N GLY A 61 -4.81 -2.69 -21.74
CA GLY A 61 -5.99 -3.13 -22.48
C GLY A 61 -6.85 -1.96 -22.95
N GLU A 62 -7.98 -2.26 -23.58
CA GLU A 62 -8.82 -1.24 -24.24
C GLU A 62 -9.38 -0.18 -23.29
N ASN A 63 -9.76 -0.57 -22.07
CA ASN A 63 -10.39 0.34 -21.09
C ASN A 63 -9.53 0.59 -19.83
N GLY A 64 -8.32 0.03 -19.73
CA GLY A 64 -7.43 0.25 -18.56
C GLY A 64 -7.86 -0.42 -17.25
N ILE A 65 -8.93 -1.22 -17.26
CA ILE A 65 -9.51 -1.86 -16.07
C ILE A 65 -8.64 -3.06 -15.66
N ILE A 66 -7.64 -2.75 -14.84
CA ILE A 66 -6.75 -3.69 -14.16
C ILE A 66 -6.80 -3.38 -12.66
N GLY A 67 -7.13 -4.40 -11.87
CA GLY A 67 -7.16 -4.33 -10.41
C GLY A 67 -5.94 -5.00 -9.80
N ILE A 68 -5.29 -4.35 -8.83
CA ILE A 68 -4.10 -4.86 -8.16
C ILE A 68 -4.32 -4.84 -6.65
N GLY A 69 -4.01 -5.92 -5.95
CA GLY A 69 -4.03 -5.93 -4.50
C GLY A 69 -3.93 -7.30 -3.87
N PHE A 70 -4.78 -7.57 -2.88
CA PHE A 70 -4.74 -8.77 -2.05
C PHE A 70 -6.13 -9.40 -1.90
N CYS A 71 -6.17 -10.73 -1.76
CA CYS A 71 -7.38 -11.44 -1.37
C CYS A 71 -7.07 -12.71 -0.55
N GLU A 72 -8.05 -13.16 0.22
CA GLU A 72 -7.98 -14.47 0.86
C GLU A 72 -8.22 -15.63 -0.12
N LYS A 73 -7.83 -16.84 0.28
CA LYS A 73 -8.02 -18.06 -0.52
C LYS A 73 -9.50 -18.39 -0.78
N THR A 74 -10.38 -17.98 0.12
CA THR A 74 -11.83 -18.20 0.09
C THR A 74 -12.56 -17.31 -0.93
N VAL A 75 -11.91 -16.23 -1.39
CA VAL A 75 -12.51 -15.30 -2.36
C VAL A 75 -12.76 -16.01 -3.68
N ASN A 76 -13.99 -15.84 -4.18
CA ASN A 76 -14.41 -16.37 -5.47
C ASN A 76 -13.81 -15.56 -6.62
N LEU A 77 -12.91 -16.18 -7.38
CA LEU A 77 -12.18 -15.54 -8.48
C LEU A 77 -13.05 -15.25 -9.72
N ASN A 78 -14.30 -15.71 -9.77
CA ASN A 78 -15.27 -15.33 -10.81
C ASN A 78 -15.88 -13.93 -10.58
N LYS A 79 -15.36 -13.18 -9.60
CA LYS A 79 -15.80 -11.83 -9.28
C LYS A 79 -14.58 -10.94 -8.99
N MET A 80 -14.75 -9.66 -9.23
CA MET A 80 -13.69 -8.64 -9.14
C MET A 80 -13.13 -8.51 -7.69
N PRO A 81 -11.81 -8.60 -7.43
CA PRO A 81 -11.22 -8.31 -6.11
C PRO A 81 -11.56 -6.92 -5.56
N GLY A 82 -12.08 -6.86 -4.34
CA GLY A 82 -12.63 -5.67 -3.70
C GLY A 82 -14.15 -5.60 -3.76
N TRP A 83 -14.79 -6.45 -4.57
CA TRP A 83 -16.25 -6.61 -4.67
C TRP A 83 -16.77 -7.80 -3.89
N GLU A 84 -15.89 -8.58 -3.27
CA GLU A 84 -16.23 -9.64 -2.33
C GLU A 84 -15.57 -9.32 -0.99
N ASP A 85 -16.11 -9.89 0.09
CA ASP A 85 -15.47 -9.80 1.40
C ASP A 85 -14.06 -10.42 1.35
N ASN A 86 -13.14 -9.86 2.15
CA ASN A 86 -11.76 -10.30 2.25
C ASN A 86 -10.94 -10.16 0.96
N SER A 87 -11.25 -9.11 0.18
CA SER A 87 -10.47 -8.70 -0.98
C SER A 87 -10.31 -7.18 -1.03
N TRP A 88 -9.14 -6.72 -1.48
CA TRP A 88 -8.73 -5.32 -1.50
C TRP A 88 -8.01 -5.03 -2.81
N GLY A 89 -8.40 -3.98 -3.53
CA GLY A 89 -7.84 -3.68 -4.85
C GLY A 89 -7.78 -2.19 -5.18
N TYR A 90 -6.73 -1.78 -5.88
CA TYR A 90 -6.55 -0.47 -6.52
C TYR A 90 -6.67 -0.64 -8.04
N TYR A 91 -7.52 0.18 -8.67
CA TYR A 91 -7.89 0.06 -10.08
C TYR A 91 -7.34 1.18 -10.95
N GLY A 92 -6.88 0.80 -12.14
CA GLY A 92 -6.17 1.70 -13.07
C GLY A 92 -7.07 2.66 -13.84
N ASP A 93 -8.31 2.28 -14.13
CA ASP A 93 -9.26 3.04 -14.95
C ASP A 93 -9.88 4.23 -14.23
N ASP A 94 -10.10 4.10 -12.92
CA ASP A 94 -10.77 5.13 -12.11
C ASP A 94 -9.94 5.65 -10.93
N GLY A 95 -8.78 5.04 -10.67
CA GLY A 95 -7.88 5.42 -9.60
C GLY A 95 -8.44 5.12 -8.20
N ARG A 96 -9.49 4.30 -8.08
CA ARG A 96 -10.19 4.05 -6.81
C ARG A 96 -9.65 2.81 -6.10
N SER A 97 -9.84 2.80 -4.78
CA SER A 97 -9.62 1.61 -3.95
C SER A 97 -10.95 0.95 -3.58
N PHE A 98 -10.98 -0.38 -3.60
CA PHE A 98 -12.16 -1.21 -3.35
C PHE A 98 -11.87 -2.23 -2.25
N HIS A 99 -12.86 -2.45 -1.37
CA HIS A 99 -12.84 -3.45 -0.28
C HIS A 99 -14.28 -3.76 0.18
N HIS A 100 -14.54 -4.98 0.65
CA HIS A 100 -15.76 -5.42 1.36
C HIS A 100 -17.09 -4.97 0.74
N LEU A 101 -17.40 -5.44 -0.48
CA LEU A 101 -18.67 -5.14 -1.19
C LEU A 101 -18.95 -3.62 -1.35
N GLY A 102 -17.94 -2.79 -1.08
CA GLY A 102 -18.08 -1.35 -0.96
C GLY A 102 -18.03 -0.66 -2.31
N LYS A 103 -18.70 0.49 -2.41
CA LYS A 103 -18.46 1.41 -3.53
C LYS A 103 -17.00 1.87 -3.45
N GLY A 104 -16.26 1.78 -4.55
CA GLY A 104 -14.87 2.22 -4.60
C GLY A 104 -14.72 3.63 -4.05
N LYS A 105 -13.61 3.93 -3.37
CA LYS A 105 -13.29 5.24 -2.80
C LYS A 105 -12.19 5.91 -3.62
N PRO A 106 -12.20 7.25 -3.81
CA PRO A 106 -11.08 7.93 -4.45
C PRO A 106 -9.77 7.61 -3.72
N TYR A 107 -8.76 7.15 -4.46
CA TYR A 107 -7.49 6.72 -3.90
C TYR A 107 -6.31 7.39 -4.61
N GLY A 108 -5.84 6.83 -5.71
CA GLY A 108 -4.65 7.27 -6.40
C GLY A 108 -4.94 7.93 -7.75
N PRO A 109 -3.89 8.31 -8.48
CA PRO A 109 -3.98 8.62 -9.90
C PRO A 109 -4.51 7.42 -10.71
N LEU A 110 -4.77 7.63 -11.99
CA LEU A 110 -4.94 6.53 -12.93
C LEU A 110 -3.58 5.88 -13.20
N PHE A 111 -3.58 4.62 -13.63
CA PHE A 111 -2.38 3.95 -14.12
C PHE A 111 -2.67 3.13 -15.38
N THR A 112 -1.68 3.01 -16.24
CA THR A 112 -1.81 2.35 -17.55
C THR A 112 -0.47 1.79 -18.04
N THR A 113 -0.43 1.38 -19.31
CA THR A 113 0.75 0.86 -19.99
C THR A 113 2.02 1.65 -19.67
N SER A 114 3.09 0.93 -19.31
CA SER A 114 4.41 1.40 -18.86
C SER A 114 4.50 1.88 -17.42
N ASP A 115 3.38 2.02 -16.70
CA ASP A 115 3.41 2.31 -15.28
C ASP A 115 3.85 1.09 -14.47
N THR A 116 4.43 1.37 -13.30
CA THR A 116 4.75 0.35 -12.30
C THR A 116 4.02 0.65 -11.01
N ILE A 117 3.20 -0.31 -10.58
CA ILE A 117 2.47 -0.26 -9.32
C ILE A 117 3.19 -1.11 -8.29
N GLY A 118 3.73 -0.48 -7.26
CA GLY A 118 4.16 -1.17 -6.05
C GLY A 118 2.98 -1.42 -5.13
N CYS A 119 2.99 -2.54 -4.42
CA CYS A 119 1.97 -2.87 -3.46
C CYS A 119 2.63 -3.40 -2.18
N CYS A 120 2.38 -2.73 -1.07
CA CYS A 120 2.99 -3.02 0.21
C CYS A 120 1.92 -3.45 1.22
N LEU A 121 2.11 -4.62 1.83
CA LEU A 121 1.34 -5.09 2.98
C LEU A 121 2.20 -4.98 4.23
N ASN A 122 1.71 -4.21 5.21
CA ASN A 122 2.35 -4.03 6.50
C ASN A 122 1.57 -4.78 7.59
N PHE A 123 2.12 -5.90 8.06
CA PHE A 123 1.51 -6.71 9.12
C PHE A 123 1.69 -6.11 10.52
N ARG A 124 2.50 -5.06 10.69
CA ARG A 124 2.68 -4.43 12.02
C ARG A 124 1.45 -3.63 12.44
N ASN A 125 0.77 -3.01 11.47
CA ASN A 125 -0.40 -2.17 11.68
C ASN A 125 -1.56 -2.55 10.77
N ASN A 126 -1.48 -3.69 10.08
CA ASN A 126 -2.49 -4.20 9.15
C ASN A 126 -2.93 -3.14 8.14
N THR A 127 -1.97 -2.54 7.45
CA THR A 127 -2.25 -1.56 6.39
C THR A 127 -1.70 -2.00 5.04
N VAL A 128 -2.28 -1.41 3.99
CA VAL A 128 -1.79 -1.53 2.62
C VAL A 128 -1.62 -0.14 2.03
N PHE A 129 -0.47 0.10 1.39
CA PHE A 129 -0.24 1.25 0.53
C PHE A 129 0.26 0.79 -0.83
N TYR A 130 0.11 1.68 -1.81
CA TYR A 130 0.61 1.48 -3.16
C TYR A 130 1.69 2.50 -3.49
N THR A 131 2.50 2.20 -4.49
CA THR A 131 3.37 3.17 -5.16
C THR A 131 3.01 3.22 -6.63
N LEU A 132 3.17 4.38 -7.26
CA LEU A 132 3.07 4.53 -8.71
C LEU A 132 4.36 5.16 -9.20
N ASN A 133 5.10 4.44 -10.05
CA ASN A 133 6.37 4.90 -10.61
C ASN A 133 7.30 5.48 -9.54
N GLU A 134 7.55 4.68 -8.49
CA GLU A 134 8.46 5.02 -7.37
C GLU A 134 7.92 6.05 -6.39
N VAL A 135 6.72 6.61 -6.63
CA VAL A 135 6.08 7.56 -5.73
C VAL A 135 5.16 6.82 -4.77
N HIS A 136 5.46 6.89 -3.47
CA HIS A 136 4.57 6.43 -2.40
C HIS A 136 3.23 7.15 -2.46
N LEU A 137 2.14 6.40 -2.54
CA LEU A 137 0.79 6.90 -2.38
C LEU A 137 0.35 6.74 -0.92
N ARG A 138 -0.73 7.42 -0.53
CA ARG A 138 -1.28 7.27 0.84
C ARG A 138 -1.71 5.83 1.15
N ILE A 139 -2.05 5.56 2.40
CA ILE A 139 -2.61 4.26 2.80
C ILE A 139 -3.98 4.05 2.13
N ALA A 140 -4.12 2.92 1.45
CA ALA A 140 -5.34 2.52 0.75
C ALA A 140 -6.32 1.82 1.68
N PHE A 141 -5.78 0.94 2.54
CA PHE A 141 -6.55 0.06 3.41
C PHE A 141 -5.92 0.01 4.80
N GLN A 142 -6.76 0.01 5.83
CA GLN A 142 -6.39 -0.11 7.24
C GLN A 142 -7.24 -1.21 7.85
N ASP A 143 -6.78 -1.75 8.98
CA ASP A 143 -7.49 -2.75 9.78
C ASP A 143 -7.97 -3.94 8.93
N LEU A 144 -7.09 -4.48 8.07
CA LEU A 144 -7.43 -5.60 7.19
C LEU A 144 -8.01 -6.78 8.00
N GLU A 145 -9.23 -7.17 7.66
CA GLU A 145 -9.91 -8.32 8.25
C GLU A 145 -9.36 -9.61 7.63
N GLY A 146 -8.30 -10.16 8.22
CA GLY A 146 -7.71 -11.43 7.77
C GLY A 146 -6.19 -11.39 7.71
N ASN A 147 -5.57 -12.54 8.02
CA ASN A 147 -4.11 -12.67 8.07
C ASN A 147 -3.54 -13.57 6.97
N LEU A 148 -4.39 -14.19 6.14
CA LEU A 148 -4.00 -15.21 5.15
C LEU A 148 -4.15 -14.67 3.73
N LEU A 149 -3.35 -13.66 3.41
CA LEU A 149 -3.48 -12.88 2.18
C LEU A 149 -2.58 -13.38 1.06
N TYR A 150 -3.11 -13.31 -0.16
CA TYR A 150 -2.41 -13.59 -1.41
C TYR A 150 -2.43 -12.32 -2.28
N PRO A 151 -1.29 -11.91 -2.85
CA PRO A 151 -1.28 -10.98 -3.97
C PRO A 151 -2.15 -11.51 -5.11
N CYS A 152 -2.94 -10.62 -5.69
CA CYS A 152 -3.82 -10.93 -6.80
C CYS A 152 -3.90 -9.80 -7.82
N ILE A 153 -4.14 -10.19 -9.07
CA ILE A 153 -4.40 -9.28 -10.18
C ILE A 153 -5.73 -9.63 -10.80
N GLU A 154 -6.42 -8.60 -11.25
CA GLU A 154 -7.63 -8.69 -12.02
C GLU A 154 -7.51 -7.99 -13.37
N PHE A 155 -8.10 -8.59 -14.38
CA PHE A 155 -8.31 -8.01 -15.69
C PHE A 155 -9.80 -7.98 -16.04
N LYS A 156 -10.24 -6.87 -16.58
CA LYS A 156 -11.52 -6.78 -17.32
C LYS A 156 -11.34 -6.20 -18.72
N SER A 157 -10.30 -5.41 -18.95
CA SER A 157 -10.02 -4.82 -20.26
C SER A 157 -9.31 -5.78 -21.19
N GLN A 158 -9.94 -6.08 -22.34
CA GLN A 158 -9.35 -6.90 -23.40
C GLN A 158 -7.92 -6.46 -23.75
N GLY A 159 -7.02 -7.44 -23.88
CA GLY A 159 -5.61 -7.21 -24.22
C GLY A 159 -4.73 -6.79 -23.05
N GLY A 160 -5.30 -6.67 -21.84
CA GLY A 160 -4.55 -6.36 -20.62
C GLY A 160 -3.43 -7.37 -20.35
N SER A 161 -2.25 -6.87 -19.96
CA SER A 161 -1.13 -7.72 -19.57
C SER A 161 -0.24 -7.04 -18.55
N VAL A 162 0.26 -7.83 -17.59
CA VAL A 162 1.20 -7.35 -16.57
C VAL A 162 2.35 -8.33 -16.35
N GLU A 163 3.44 -7.82 -15.82
CA GLU A 163 4.55 -8.62 -15.30
C GLU A 163 4.79 -8.25 -13.83
N VAL A 164 4.85 -9.26 -12.96
CA VAL A 164 5.07 -9.06 -11.53
C VAL A 164 6.52 -9.21 -11.18
N ASN A 165 7.00 -8.44 -10.21
CA ASN A 165 8.28 -8.56 -9.55
C ASN A 165 8.06 -8.87 -8.06
N PHE A 166 8.42 -10.08 -7.63
CA PHE A 166 8.46 -10.48 -6.21
C PHE A 166 9.85 -10.31 -5.56
N GLY A 167 10.76 -9.57 -6.23
CA GLY A 167 12.14 -9.34 -5.79
C GLY A 167 13.19 -10.09 -6.61
N HIS A 168 12.84 -10.68 -7.76
CA HIS A 168 13.82 -11.28 -8.67
C HIS A 168 14.60 -10.23 -9.48
N LYS A 169 14.03 -9.03 -9.64
CA LYS A 169 14.71 -7.83 -10.13
C LYS A 169 14.68 -6.75 -9.05
N LYS A 170 15.63 -5.81 -9.08
CA LYS A 170 15.63 -4.65 -8.18
C LYS A 170 14.28 -3.92 -8.34
N PHE A 171 13.62 -3.63 -7.22
CA PHE A 171 12.42 -2.79 -7.22
C PHE A 171 12.76 -1.39 -7.71
N LYS A 172 11.84 -0.78 -8.46
CA LYS A 172 11.97 0.63 -8.84
C LYS A 172 11.86 1.50 -7.59
N TYR A 173 10.93 1.17 -6.71
CA TYR A 173 10.79 1.86 -5.43
C TYR A 173 11.97 1.53 -4.50
N GLU A 174 12.88 2.48 -4.33
CA GLU A 174 14.10 2.29 -3.52
C GLU A 174 13.85 2.46 -2.01
N ALA A 175 12.72 3.05 -1.63
CA ALA A 175 12.50 3.61 -0.31
C ALA A 175 11.71 2.72 0.66
N ILE A 176 11.69 1.39 0.51
CA ILE A 176 11.16 0.52 1.56
C ILE A 176 12.14 0.49 2.74
N ASN A 177 12.18 1.60 3.46
CA ASN A 177 12.93 1.85 4.67
C ASN A 177 11.93 2.04 5.82
N ASN A 178 12.43 2.14 7.06
CA ASN A 178 11.54 2.30 8.23
C ASN A 178 10.63 3.55 8.13
N HIS A 179 10.95 4.52 7.26
CA HIS A 179 10.14 5.71 7.02
C HIS A 179 8.77 5.43 6.38
N ASP A 180 8.62 4.34 5.60
CA ASP A 180 7.31 3.94 5.04
C ASP A 180 6.39 3.29 6.07
N ILE A 181 6.97 2.68 7.11
CA ILE A 181 6.24 2.26 8.31
C ILE A 181 5.72 3.49 9.07
N ASP A 182 6.48 4.59 9.03
CA ASP A 182 6.17 5.85 9.70
C ASP A 182 5.28 6.82 8.90
N GLY A 183 4.98 6.53 7.63
CA GLY A 183 4.02 7.30 6.82
C GLY A 183 2.62 7.31 7.44
N PHE A 184 2.17 6.17 7.96
CA PHE A 184 0.94 6.05 8.76
C PHE A 184 0.98 6.94 10.01
N LEU A 185 2.11 6.92 10.73
CA LEU A 185 2.27 7.74 11.92
C LEU A 185 2.29 9.21 11.56
N LYS A 186 2.92 9.61 10.44
CA LYS A 186 2.91 10.99 9.93
C LYS A 186 1.51 11.46 9.53
N GLU A 187 0.72 10.61 8.87
CA GLU A 187 -0.69 10.91 8.54
C GLU A 187 -1.54 10.99 9.81
N LYS A 188 -1.39 10.03 10.73
CA LYS A 188 -2.04 10.04 12.05
C LYS A 188 -1.62 11.25 12.88
N TRP A 189 -0.36 11.70 12.79
CA TRP A 189 0.16 12.91 13.41
C TRP A 189 -0.48 14.17 12.81
N VAL A 190 -0.66 14.22 11.49
CA VAL A 190 -1.34 15.32 10.80
C VAL A 190 -2.83 15.35 11.17
N GLU A 191 -3.48 14.19 11.26
CA GLU A 191 -4.86 14.09 11.75
C GLU A 191 -4.98 14.55 13.21
N VAL A 192 -4.08 14.09 14.09
CA VAL A 192 -4.01 14.55 15.48
C VAL A 192 -3.80 16.05 15.52
N LEU A 193 -2.81 16.62 14.83
CA LEU A 193 -2.58 18.08 14.73
C LEU A 193 -3.82 18.84 14.25
N ASN A 194 -4.51 18.35 13.21
CA ASN A 194 -5.71 18.98 12.66
C ASN A 194 -6.92 18.86 13.61
N SER A 195 -7.00 17.77 14.40
CA SER A 195 -8.02 17.61 15.44
C SER A 195 -7.73 18.46 16.68
N SER A 196 -6.45 18.61 17.04
CA SER A 196 -5.92 19.44 18.12
C SER A 196 -6.07 20.94 17.83
N LEU A 197 -6.08 21.35 16.56
CA LEU A 197 -6.43 22.71 16.15
C LEU A 197 -7.91 23.06 16.38
N ASN A 198 -8.77 22.06 16.63
CA ASN A 198 -10.22 22.20 16.75
C ASN A 198 -10.77 21.91 18.17
N LEU A 199 -9.93 21.62 19.18
CA LEU A 199 -10.39 21.29 20.55
C LEU A 199 -9.57 22.04 21.62
N CYS A 200 -10.28 22.65 22.57
CA CYS A 200 -9.77 23.55 23.62
C CYS A 200 -9.44 22.87 24.97
N ASP A 201 -9.20 21.56 25.03
CA ASP A 201 -8.95 20.86 26.32
C ASP A 201 -7.47 20.47 26.53
N ASP A 202 -6.83 21.19 27.46
CA ASP A 202 -5.38 21.31 27.71
C ASP A 202 -4.68 20.01 28.21
N GLU A 203 -5.43 19.05 28.75
CA GLU A 203 -4.90 17.84 29.40
C GLU A 203 -4.71 16.65 28.44
N LEU A 204 -5.60 16.51 27.44
CA LEU A 204 -5.49 15.50 26.38
C LEU A 204 -4.32 15.83 25.43
N LEU A 205 -4.16 17.12 25.12
CA LEU A 205 -3.06 17.69 24.34
C LEU A 205 -1.68 17.28 24.89
N ARG A 206 -1.52 17.26 26.22
CA ARG A 206 -0.21 17.03 26.87
C ARG A 206 0.30 15.60 26.69
N GLY A 207 -0.59 14.61 26.71
CA GLY A 207 -0.23 13.20 26.50
C GLY A 207 0.21 12.92 25.07
N ASP A 208 -0.47 13.53 24.09
CA ASP A 208 -0.13 13.37 22.68
C ASP A 208 1.22 14.01 22.34
N TYR A 209 1.53 15.19 22.88
CA TYR A 209 2.84 15.80 22.67
C TYR A 209 3.99 15.00 23.28
N GLU A 210 3.78 14.33 24.41
CA GLU A 210 4.82 13.46 25.01
C GLU A 210 5.12 12.25 24.13
N GLN A 211 4.08 11.65 23.55
CA GLN A 211 4.24 10.55 22.60
C GLN A 211 4.95 11.01 21.31
N ALA A 212 4.66 12.22 20.83
CA ALA A 212 5.34 12.85 19.69
C ALA A 212 6.83 13.01 19.94
N LEU A 213 7.17 13.57 21.10
CA LEU A 213 8.56 13.82 21.49
C LEU A 213 9.35 12.52 21.64
N LEU A 214 8.75 11.46 22.18
CA LEU A 214 9.39 10.16 22.30
C LEU A 214 9.78 9.62 20.92
N TYR A 215 8.82 9.62 19.99
CA TYR A 215 9.05 9.13 18.63
C TYR A 215 10.07 9.97 17.87
N LEU A 216 9.95 11.30 17.90
CA LEU A 216 10.90 12.20 17.24
C LEU A 216 12.30 12.08 17.83
N THR A 217 12.41 11.76 19.12
CA THR A 217 13.69 11.47 19.77
C THR A 217 14.27 10.15 19.28
N MET A 218 13.49 9.08 19.21
CA MET A 218 13.95 7.81 18.65
C MET A 218 14.43 7.95 17.20
N LEU A 219 13.73 8.75 16.39
CA LEU A 219 14.12 9.00 15.00
C LEU A 219 15.46 9.75 14.91
N LEU A 220 15.70 10.71 15.81
CA LEU A 220 16.98 11.42 15.89
C LEU A 220 18.10 10.58 16.48
N ASP A 221 17.79 9.59 17.32
CA ASP A 221 18.78 8.61 17.80
C ASP A 221 19.28 7.73 16.64
N SER A 222 18.42 7.42 15.66
CA SER A 222 18.81 6.68 14.44
C SER A 222 19.39 7.57 13.34
N GLU A 223 18.85 8.78 13.15
CA GLU A 223 19.22 9.73 12.10
C GLU A 223 19.41 11.13 12.69
N PRO A 224 20.61 11.44 13.24
CA PRO A 224 20.82 12.66 14.04
C PRO A 224 20.56 13.98 13.32
N ASN A 225 20.66 14.00 11.99
CA ASN A 225 20.49 15.19 11.16
C ASN A 225 19.18 15.19 10.35
N ASN A 226 18.19 14.37 10.76
CA ASN A 226 16.91 14.30 10.08
C ASN A 226 16.15 15.64 10.25
N ALA A 227 16.12 16.44 9.19
CA ALA A 227 15.54 17.79 9.20
C ALA A 227 14.05 17.82 9.58
N PHE A 228 13.30 16.77 9.24
CA PHE A 228 11.90 16.62 9.65
C PHE A 228 11.82 16.44 11.17
N ALA A 229 12.57 15.48 11.71
CA ALA A 229 12.53 15.19 13.14
C ALA A 229 12.98 16.40 13.97
N LEU A 230 14.06 17.10 13.56
CA LEU A 230 14.52 18.32 14.22
C LEU A 230 13.44 19.42 14.22
N LYS A 231 12.87 19.73 13.05
CA LYS A 231 11.84 20.77 12.92
C LYS A 231 10.61 20.47 13.77
N TYR A 232 10.05 19.26 13.66
CA TYR A 232 8.79 18.93 14.33
C TYR A 232 8.98 18.68 15.83
N ARG A 233 10.16 18.22 16.26
CA ARG A 233 10.47 18.13 17.71
C ARG A 233 10.63 19.53 18.29
N ALA A 234 11.20 20.46 17.52
CA ALA A 234 11.27 21.86 17.92
C ALA A 234 9.89 22.51 18.06
N GLU A 235 9.00 22.31 17.09
CA GLU A 235 7.63 22.82 17.12
C GLU A 235 6.86 22.22 18.31
N THR A 236 6.98 20.91 18.52
CA THR A 236 6.34 20.24 19.66
C THR A 236 6.85 20.78 21.00
N TYR A 237 8.16 20.93 21.16
CA TYR A 237 8.75 21.55 22.34
C TYR A 237 8.28 22.99 22.55
N HIS A 238 8.04 23.75 21.47
CA HIS A 238 7.49 25.10 21.56
C HIS A 238 6.04 25.08 22.09
N MET A 239 5.21 24.19 21.55
CA MET A 239 3.79 24.04 21.93
C MET A 239 3.61 23.68 23.40
N ILE A 240 4.51 22.87 23.98
CA ILE A 240 4.47 22.51 25.41
C ILE A 240 5.32 23.40 26.32
N GLY A 241 5.76 24.57 25.84
CA GLY A 241 6.50 25.56 26.62
C GLY A 241 7.97 25.23 26.94
N LYS A 242 8.54 24.19 26.30
CA LYS A 242 9.96 23.78 26.44
C LYS A 242 10.86 24.54 25.44
N TYR A 243 10.80 25.87 25.45
CA TYR A 243 11.46 26.74 24.46
C TYR A 243 12.96 26.53 24.28
N LYS A 244 13.70 26.20 25.36
CA LYS A 244 15.15 25.94 25.28
C LYS A 244 15.47 24.72 24.42
N LYS A 245 14.66 23.65 24.52
CA LYS A 245 14.83 22.43 23.72
C LYS A 245 14.43 22.67 22.27
N SER A 246 13.35 23.44 22.07
CA SER A 246 12.92 23.88 20.74
C SER A 246 14.03 24.62 19.98
N LEU A 247 14.64 25.61 20.64
CA LEU A 247 15.73 26.39 20.04
C LEU A 247 16.98 25.55 19.75
N LEU A 248 17.25 24.50 20.54
CA LEU A 248 18.38 23.61 20.32
C LEU A 248 18.20 22.82 19.02
N ASP A 249 17.01 22.28 18.81
CA ASP A 249 16.69 21.49 17.60
C ASP A 249 16.66 22.35 16.33
N LEU A 250 16.34 23.65 16.43
CA LEU A 250 16.37 24.59 15.29
C LEU A 250 17.77 25.09 14.91
N LYS A 251 18.79 24.80 15.73
CA LYS A 251 20.17 25.26 15.52
C LYS A 251 21.09 24.21 14.89
N ASN A 252 20.64 22.95 14.83
CA ASN A 252 21.34 21.82 14.21
C ASN A 252 20.79 21.58 12.80
#